data_AF-A0A4Y9F6G5-F1
#
_entry.id   AF-A0A4Y9F6G5-F1
#
_cell.length_a   1.000
_cell.length_b   1.000
_cell.length_c   1.000
_cell.angle_alpha   90.00
_cell.angle_beta   90.00
_cell.angle_gamma   90.00
#
_symmetry.space_group_name_H-M   'P 1'
#
loop_
_entity.id
_entity.type
_entity.pdbx_description
1 polymer ?
#
loop_
_entity_poly.entity_id
_entity_poly.type
_entity_poly.pdbx_seq_one_letter_code
_entity_poly.pdbx_strand_id
1 'polypeptide(L)'
;MNREQGDFVGAQWHQLARRFRNRDGIGLAPQRLPVALDLRGRRVLLVGAGQVAARKVGPLIEAGARIEAVAPSLDSRLENLLAEGSLVVHRRPFTPQDLTGAWLVYALTDSPDLNARVAELCEERGIWCLVGRSSQESPVWSLAHRRRGDELVAVSGGGNPRRALALLDRVVEALGWK
;
A
#
# COMPACT_ATOMS: atom_id res chain seq x y z
N MET A 1 10.48 -3.95 -27.87
CA MET A 1 9.59 -3.51 -28.96
C MET A 1 8.17 -3.89 -28.59
N ASN A 2 7.44 -2.97 -27.96
CA ASN A 2 5.99 -2.83 -28.09
C ASN A 2 5.60 -1.48 -27.46
N ARG A 3 5.58 -0.42 -28.27
CA ARG A 3 5.21 0.96 -27.91
C ARG A 3 3.81 1.32 -28.42
N GLU A 4 2.95 0.32 -28.68
CA GLU A 4 1.66 0.50 -29.36
C GLU A 4 0.44 0.14 -28.49
N GLN A 5 0.53 0.25 -27.16
CA GLN A 5 -0.65 0.25 -26.26
C GLN A 5 -1.03 1.64 -25.75
N GLY A 6 -0.46 2.70 -26.34
CA GLY A 6 -0.58 4.08 -25.83
C GLY A 6 -1.75 4.92 -26.34
N ASP A 7 -2.52 4.46 -27.33
CA ASP A 7 -3.40 5.39 -28.09
C ASP A 7 -4.92 5.22 -27.83
N PHE A 8 -5.33 4.26 -27.00
CA PHE A 8 -6.75 4.07 -26.65
C PHE A 8 -7.27 5.12 -25.64
N VAL A 9 -6.38 5.81 -24.92
CA VAL A 9 -6.71 6.55 -23.69
C VAL A 9 -6.74 8.07 -23.88
N GLY A 10 -6.37 8.61 -25.04
CA GLY A 10 -6.31 10.06 -25.24
C GLY A 10 -7.69 10.72 -25.34
N ALA A 11 -8.26 10.74 -26.54
CA ALA A 11 -9.48 11.51 -26.83
C ALA A 11 -10.75 10.90 -26.22
N GLN A 12 -10.89 9.57 -26.27
CA GLN A 12 -12.08 8.86 -25.76
C GLN A 12 -12.17 8.90 -24.24
N TRP A 13 -11.05 8.77 -23.52
CA TRP A 13 -11.04 8.85 -22.05
C TRP A 13 -11.48 10.22 -21.55
N HIS A 14 -11.00 11.31 -22.17
CA HIS A 14 -11.42 12.67 -21.77
C HIS A 14 -12.93 12.84 -21.94
N GLN A 15 -13.50 12.34 -23.05
CA GLN A 15 -14.94 12.38 -23.33
C GLN A 15 -15.75 11.49 -22.36
N LEU A 16 -15.28 10.28 -22.07
CA LEU A 16 -15.92 9.35 -21.14
C LEU A 16 -15.84 9.84 -19.69
N ALA A 17 -14.69 10.36 -19.26
CA ALA A 17 -14.52 10.95 -17.93
C ALA A 17 -15.46 12.14 -17.74
N ARG A 18 -15.76 12.93 -18.78
CA ARG A 18 -16.76 14.02 -18.69
C ARG A 18 -18.14 13.53 -18.28
N ARG A 19 -18.54 12.34 -18.74
CA ARG A 19 -19.88 11.77 -18.50
C ARG A 19 -20.10 11.33 -17.05
N PHE A 20 -19.05 10.92 -16.36
CA PHE A 20 -19.11 10.42 -14.98
C PHE A 20 -18.62 11.43 -13.94
N ARG A 21 -18.30 12.67 -14.34
CA ARG A 21 -17.92 13.73 -13.40
C ARG A 21 -19.16 14.27 -12.68
N ASN A 22 -19.17 14.15 -11.35
CA ASN A 22 -20.08 14.92 -10.50
C ASN A 22 -19.76 16.41 -10.66
N ARG A 23 -20.82 17.24 -10.62
CA ARG A 23 -20.83 18.67 -10.99
C ARG A 23 -19.97 19.58 -10.11
N ASP A 24 -19.46 19.08 -9.00
CA ASP A 24 -18.69 19.86 -8.03
C ASP A 24 -17.21 19.43 -8.12
N GLY A 25 -16.32 20.38 -8.43
CA GLY A 25 -14.88 20.19 -8.73
C GLY A 25 -14.16 19.18 -7.81
N ILE A 26 -13.03 18.58 -8.22
CA ILE A 26 -11.73 19.26 -8.35
C ILE A 26 -10.75 18.34 -9.15
N GLY A 27 -10.03 18.91 -10.14
CA GLY A 27 -8.78 18.37 -10.72
C GLY A 27 -8.85 17.77 -12.13
N LEU A 28 -7.93 18.18 -13.02
CA LEU A 28 -7.76 17.66 -14.39
C LEU A 28 -6.95 16.35 -14.48
N ALA A 29 -6.36 15.89 -13.37
CA ALA A 29 -5.54 14.68 -13.33
C ALA A 29 -6.39 13.41 -13.06
N PRO A 30 -5.96 12.23 -13.54
CA PRO A 30 -6.57 10.95 -13.18
C PRO A 30 -6.65 10.83 -11.66
N GLN A 31 -7.85 10.59 -11.14
CA GLN A 31 -8.06 10.40 -9.72
C GLN A 31 -7.77 8.94 -9.35
N ARG A 32 -7.12 8.73 -8.21
CA ARG A 32 -6.94 7.40 -7.63
C ARG A 32 -8.31 6.88 -7.17
N LEU A 33 -8.63 5.63 -7.50
CA LEU A 33 -9.85 4.98 -7.03
C LEU A 33 -9.64 4.50 -5.58
N PRO A 34 -10.43 4.96 -4.59
CA PRO A 34 -10.36 4.41 -3.25
C PRO A 34 -10.92 2.98 -3.25
N VAL A 35 -10.12 2.04 -2.77
CA VAL A 35 -10.52 0.64 -2.59
C VAL A 35 -10.08 0.15 -1.22
N ALA A 36 -10.91 -0.66 -0.58
CA ALA A 36 -10.55 -1.41 0.62
C ALA A 36 -10.18 -2.84 0.21
N LEU A 37 -9.07 -3.36 0.73
CA LEU A 37 -8.56 -4.68 0.39
C LEU A 37 -8.90 -5.67 1.52
N ASP A 38 -9.42 -6.84 1.14
CA ASP A 38 -9.63 -7.96 2.07
C ASP A 38 -8.39 -8.86 2.12
N LEU A 39 -7.67 -8.80 3.24
CA LEU A 39 -6.41 -9.51 3.43
C LEU A 39 -6.56 -10.85 4.13
N ARG A 40 -7.78 -11.28 4.48
CA ARG A 40 -8.00 -12.54 5.21
C ARG A 40 -7.39 -13.72 4.45
N GLY A 41 -6.41 -14.37 5.07
CA GLY A 41 -5.67 -15.50 4.52
C GLY A 41 -4.75 -15.16 3.33
N ARG A 42 -4.63 -13.89 2.93
CA ARG A 42 -3.78 -13.46 1.81
C ARG A 42 -2.33 -13.37 2.26
N ARG A 43 -1.42 -13.81 1.38
CA ARG A 43 0.02 -13.70 1.61
C ARG A 43 0.47 -12.25 1.39
N VAL A 44 1.06 -11.66 2.41
CA VAL A 44 1.62 -10.30 2.39
C VAL A 44 3.12 -10.38 2.65
N LEU A 45 3.92 -9.92 1.69
CA LEU A 45 5.38 -9.91 1.81
C LEU A 45 5.88 -8.51 2.18
N LEU A 46 6.72 -8.43 3.21
CA LEU A 46 7.50 -7.25 3.55
C LEU A 46 8.93 -7.44 3.05
N VAL A 47 9.36 -6.64 2.07
CA VAL A 47 10.77 -6.56 1.67
C VAL A 47 11.43 -5.50 2.52
N GLY A 48 12.29 -5.94 3.44
CA GLY A 48 12.78 -5.14 4.56
C GLY A 48 12.00 -5.37 5.85
N ALA A 49 12.71 -5.36 6.98
CA ALA A 49 12.14 -5.63 8.31
C ALA A 49 12.59 -4.60 9.36
N GLY A 50 12.82 -3.35 8.92
CA GLY A 50 13.18 -2.23 9.78
C GLY A 50 11.97 -1.56 10.45
N GLN A 51 12.19 -0.34 10.94
CA GLN A 51 11.18 0.38 11.73
C GLN A 51 9.84 0.61 10.99
N VAL A 52 9.90 0.81 9.68
CA VAL A 52 8.70 1.03 8.87
C VAL A 52 7.89 -0.26 8.75
N ALA A 53 8.55 -1.39 8.53
CA ALA A 53 7.90 -2.70 8.51
C ALA A 53 7.23 -3.02 9.85
N ALA A 54 7.92 -2.76 10.97
CA ALA A 54 7.37 -2.95 12.32
C ALA A 54 6.03 -2.22 12.54
N ARG A 55 5.88 -1.01 11.99
CA ARG A 55 4.62 -0.25 12.08
C ARG A 55 3.50 -0.76 11.19
N LYS A 56 3.80 -1.62 10.20
CA LYS A 56 2.82 -2.18 9.26
C LYS A 56 2.28 -3.52 9.70
N VAL A 57 3.04 -4.30 10.47
CA VAL A 57 2.64 -5.65 10.86
C VAL A 57 1.34 -5.67 11.67
N GLY A 58 1.17 -4.79 12.67
CA GLY A 58 -0.05 -4.77 13.50
C GLY A 58 -1.36 -4.65 12.69
N PRO A 59 -1.53 -3.61 11.86
CA PRO A 59 -2.71 -3.49 10.99
C PRO A 59 -2.91 -4.67 10.02
N LEU A 60 -1.82 -5.30 9.55
CA LEU A 60 -1.91 -6.48 8.68
C LEU A 60 -2.39 -7.72 9.44
N ILE A 61 -1.96 -7.90 10.70
CA ILE A 61 -2.46 -8.96 11.58
C ILE A 61 -3.95 -8.77 11.83
N GLU A 62 -4.38 -7.55 12.18
CA GLU A 62 -5.81 -7.23 12.36
C GLU A 62 -6.64 -7.52 11.10
N ALA A 63 -6.05 -7.34 9.91
CA ALA A 63 -6.68 -7.63 8.63
C ALA A 63 -6.70 -9.13 8.27
N GLY A 64 -6.13 -10.01 9.11
CA GLY A 64 -6.08 -11.45 8.89
C GLY A 64 -5.06 -11.90 7.83
N ALA A 65 -4.05 -11.08 7.55
CA ALA A 65 -3.00 -11.41 6.58
C ALA A 65 -2.08 -12.53 7.06
N ARG A 66 -1.55 -13.32 6.12
CA ARG A 66 -0.40 -14.21 6.35
C ARG A 66 0.86 -13.43 6.02
N ILE A 67 1.61 -13.02 7.03
CA ILE A 67 2.70 -12.06 6.88
C ILE A 67 4.03 -12.79 6.81
N GLU A 68 4.80 -12.47 5.78
CA GLU A 68 6.19 -12.89 5.61
C GLU A 68 7.07 -11.65 5.45
N ALA A 69 8.30 -11.70 5.95
CA ALA A 69 9.30 -10.68 5.71
C ALA A 69 10.60 -11.30 5.19
N VAL A 70 11.28 -10.60 4.28
CA VAL A 70 12.62 -10.94 3.82
C VAL A 70 13.54 -9.74 4.04
N ALA A 71 14.56 -9.93 4.87
CA ALA A 71 15.53 -8.90 5.20
C ALA A 71 16.80 -9.50 5.83
N PRO A 72 17.99 -8.92 5.61
CA PRO A 72 19.21 -9.36 6.29
C PRO A 72 19.18 -9.14 7.81
N SER A 73 18.43 -8.13 8.27
CA SER A 73 18.28 -7.76 9.68
C SER A 73 16.81 -7.54 10.05
N LEU A 74 16.52 -7.70 11.34
CA LEU A 74 15.17 -7.62 11.90
C LEU A 74 15.14 -6.56 13.01
N ASP A 75 14.16 -5.66 12.97
CA ASP A 75 13.91 -4.72 14.06
C ASP A 75 13.44 -5.48 15.32
N SER A 76 14.01 -5.14 16.48
CA SER A 76 13.68 -5.79 17.76
C SER A 76 12.19 -5.85 18.09
N ARG A 77 11.37 -4.89 17.60
CA ARG A 77 9.91 -4.90 17.81
C ARG A 77 9.19 -6.03 17.09
N LEU A 78 9.84 -6.65 16.11
CA LEU A 78 9.30 -7.79 15.36
C LEU A 78 9.71 -9.15 15.96
N GLU A 79 10.67 -9.18 16.88
CA GLU A 79 11.17 -10.44 17.47
C GLU A 79 10.07 -11.17 18.26
N ASN A 80 9.25 -10.45 19.04
CA ASN A 80 8.13 -11.04 19.77
C ASN A 80 7.09 -11.64 18.81
N LEU A 81 6.76 -10.93 17.73
CA LEU A 81 5.78 -11.40 16.73
C LEU A 81 6.30 -12.62 15.95
N LEU A 82 7.60 -12.70 15.73
CA LEU A 82 8.26 -13.89 15.18
C LEU A 82 8.17 -15.06 16.17
N ALA A 83 8.45 -14.84 17.46
CA ALA A 83 8.36 -15.86 18.50
C ALA A 83 6.92 -16.39 18.70
N GLU A 84 5.91 -15.54 18.53
CA GLU A 84 4.49 -15.90 18.62
C GLU A 84 3.97 -16.63 17.35
N GLY A 85 4.76 -16.68 16.27
CA GLY A 85 4.33 -17.26 14.99
C GLY A 85 3.38 -16.38 14.17
N SER A 86 3.20 -15.12 14.57
CA SER A 86 2.37 -14.12 13.87
C SER A 86 3.05 -13.55 12.60
N LEU A 87 4.34 -13.83 12.42
CA LEU A 87 5.17 -13.36 11.31
C LEU A 87 6.23 -14.43 10.99
N VAL A 88 6.43 -14.72 9.70
CA VAL A 88 7.59 -15.51 9.24
C VAL A 88 8.68 -14.58 8.72
N VAL A 89 9.93 -14.77 9.13
CA VAL A 89 11.06 -13.94 8.70
C VAL A 89 12.15 -14.77 8.03
N HIS A 90 12.49 -14.42 6.80
CA HIS A 90 13.64 -14.94 6.07
C HIS A 90 14.82 -13.99 6.23
N ARG A 91 15.78 -14.37 7.09
CA ARG A 91 16.98 -13.57 7.40
C ARG A 91 18.02 -13.62 6.28
N ARG A 92 17.69 -13.02 5.13
CA ARG A 92 18.55 -12.94 3.94
C ARG A 92 18.15 -11.77 3.03
N PRO A 93 18.96 -11.42 2.02
CA PRO A 93 18.55 -10.51 0.97
C PRO A 93 17.32 -11.01 0.18
N PHE A 94 16.59 -10.06 -0.38
CA PHE A 94 15.47 -10.31 -1.29
C PHE A 94 15.95 -10.93 -2.61
N THR A 95 15.11 -11.81 -3.15
CA THR A 95 15.25 -12.40 -4.48
C THR A 95 13.89 -12.30 -5.21
N PRO A 96 13.85 -12.20 -6.55
CA PRO A 96 12.59 -12.14 -7.29
C PRO A 96 11.63 -13.31 -7.02
N GLN A 97 12.16 -14.48 -6.63
CA GLN A 97 11.38 -15.67 -6.29
C GLN A 97 10.51 -15.47 -5.04
N ASP A 98 10.89 -14.55 -4.14
CA ASP A 98 10.12 -14.23 -2.94
C ASP A 98 8.72 -13.69 -3.25
N LEU A 99 8.54 -13.10 -4.44
CA LEU A 99 7.26 -12.58 -4.92
C LEU A 99 6.26 -13.69 -5.28
N THR A 100 6.71 -14.93 -5.40
CA THR A 100 5.86 -16.06 -5.82
C THR A 100 4.68 -16.22 -4.85
N GLY A 101 3.46 -16.10 -5.38
CA GLY A 101 2.23 -16.22 -4.58
C GLY A 101 1.98 -15.05 -3.61
N ALA A 102 2.80 -13.99 -3.63
CA ALA A 102 2.47 -12.77 -2.88
C ALA A 102 1.23 -12.13 -3.49
N TRP A 103 0.27 -11.75 -2.65
CA TRP A 103 -0.90 -11.00 -3.07
C TRP A 103 -0.68 -9.48 -2.90
N LEU A 104 0.03 -9.10 -1.84
CA LEU A 104 0.42 -7.73 -1.53
C LEU A 104 1.89 -7.71 -1.10
N VAL A 105 2.62 -6.71 -1.57
CA VAL A 105 4.03 -6.50 -1.25
C VAL A 105 4.22 -5.10 -0.68
N TYR A 106 5.02 -5.00 0.37
CA TYR A 106 5.56 -3.73 0.84
C TYR A 106 7.07 -3.69 0.61
N ALA A 107 7.53 -2.74 -0.21
CA ALA A 107 8.95 -2.48 -0.43
C ALA A 107 9.43 -1.39 0.54
N LEU A 108 10.01 -1.82 1.67
CA LEU A 108 10.29 -0.98 2.85
C LEU A 108 11.77 -1.02 3.25
N THR A 109 12.67 -1.15 2.28
CA THR A 109 14.11 -1.13 2.53
C THR A 109 14.66 0.29 2.55
N ASP A 110 15.86 0.46 3.09
CA ASP A 110 16.59 1.74 3.03
C ASP A 110 17.22 2.01 1.65
N SER A 111 17.14 1.06 0.71
CA SER A 111 17.63 1.21 -0.67
C SER A 111 16.47 1.59 -1.60
N PRO A 112 16.44 2.84 -2.13
CA PRO A 112 15.44 3.26 -3.10
C PRO A 112 15.46 2.39 -4.36
N ASP A 113 16.65 2.04 -4.85
CA ASP A 113 16.83 1.22 -6.05
C ASP A 113 16.21 -0.17 -5.88
N LEU A 114 16.43 -0.82 -4.73
CA LEU A 114 15.81 -2.10 -4.43
C LEU A 114 14.29 -1.97 -4.34
N ASN A 115 13.79 -0.89 -3.72
CA ASN A 115 12.35 -0.70 -3.61
C ASN A 115 11.68 -0.46 -4.99
N ALA A 116 12.32 0.32 -5.86
CA ALA A 116 11.89 0.52 -7.24
C ALA A 116 11.91 -0.81 -8.02
N ARG A 117 12.98 -1.60 -7.87
CA ARG A 117 13.10 -2.91 -8.50
C ARG A 117 12.02 -3.88 -8.06
N VAL A 118 11.68 -3.90 -6.77
CA VAL A 118 10.56 -4.71 -6.25
C VAL A 118 9.24 -4.26 -6.87
N ALA A 119 9.00 -2.94 -6.97
CA ALA A 119 7.78 -2.40 -7.57
C ALA A 119 7.62 -2.80 -9.04
N GLU A 120 8.68 -2.66 -9.86
CA GLU A 120 8.69 -3.11 -11.25
C GLU A 120 8.34 -4.60 -11.37
N LEU A 121 8.99 -5.44 -10.58
CA LEU A 121 8.75 -6.89 -10.58
C LEU A 121 7.32 -7.24 -10.14
N CYS A 122 6.73 -6.46 -9.24
CA CYS A 122 5.34 -6.65 -8.83
C CYS A 122 4.38 -6.26 -9.94
N GLU A 123 4.62 -5.15 -10.64
CA GLU A 123 3.82 -4.68 -11.77
C GLU A 123 3.79 -5.73 -12.89
N GLU A 124 4.94 -6.29 -13.26
CA GLU A 124 5.07 -7.38 -14.23
C GLU A 124 4.23 -8.62 -13.88
N ARG A 125 3.93 -8.82 -12.60
CA ARG A 125 3.20 -9.99 -12.06
C ARG A 125 1.77 -9.68 -11.64
N GLY A 126 1.30 -8.44 -11.77
CA GLY A 126 -0.01 -8.01 -11.27
C GLY A 126 -0.16 -8.08 -9.75
N ILE A 127 0.93 -7.88 -9.00
CA ILE A 127 0.94 -7.90 -7.52
C ILE A 127 0.79 -6.47 -7.01
N TRP A 128 -0.10 -6.26 -6.03
CA TRP A 128 -0.23 -4.95 -5.36
C TRP A 128 1.07 -4.62 -4.63
N CYS A 129 1.71 -3.49 -4.96
CA CYS A 129 2.96 -3.09 -4.33
C CYS A 129 2.87 -1.69 -3.72
N LEU A 130 3.20 -1.58 -2.43
CA LEU A 130 3.39 -0.33 -1.72
C LEU A 130 4.87 -0.11 -1.50
N VAL A 131 5.45 0.86 -2.19
CA VAL A 131 6.79 1.36 -1.90
C VAL A 131 6.70 2.27 -0.68
N GLY A 132 7.77 2.33 0.12
CA GLY A 132 7.92 3.25 1.25
C GLY A 132 7.80 4.74 0.89
N ARG A 133 8.67 5.60 1.40
CA ARG A 133 8.44 7.07 1.41
C ARG A 133 8.26 7.76 0.03
N SER A 134 8.42 7.09 -1.12
CA SER A 134 8.08 7.64 -2.45
C SER A 134 6.66 7.24 -2.90
N SER A 135 5.66 8.01 -2.46
CA SER A 135 4.28 7.89 -2.96
C SER A 135 4.09 8.32 -4.43
N GLN A 136 5.13 8.64 -5.18
CA GLN A 136 4.96 9.03 -6.59
C GLN A 136 5.10 7.84 -7.55
N GLU A 137 5.71 6.74 -7.09
CA GLU A 137 6.08 5.60 -7.96
C GLU A 137 5.29 4.32 -7.64
N SER A 138 4.53 4.29 -6.55
CA SER A 138 3.70 3.14 -6.21
C SER A 138 2.37 3.18 -6.94
N PRO A 139 1.89 2.09 -7.57
CA PRO A 139 0.53 2.02 -8.11
C PRO A 139 -0.55 2.00 -7.00
N VAL A 140 -0.14 1.78 -5.75
CA VAL A 140 -1.02 1.61 -4.59
C VAL A 140 -0.58 2.53 -3.46
N TRP A 141 -1.55 3.12 -2.76
CA TRP A 141 -1.30 4.03 -1.65
C TRP A 141 -2.04 3.61 -0.39
N SER A 142 -1.35 3.67 0.75
CA SER A 142 -2.02 3.65 2.04
C SER A 142 -2.73 4.99 2.28
N LEU A 143 -4.04 4.96 2.44
CA LEU A 143 -4.80 6.11 2.92
C LEU A 143 -4.65 6.24 4.45
N ALA A 144 -4.74 7.46 4.97
CA ALA A 144 -4.87 7.67 6.39
C ALA A 144 -6.22 7.09 6.81
N HIS A 145 -6.27 6.21 7.80
CA HIS A 145 -7.51 5.55 8.18
C HIS A 145 -7.61 5.28 9.68
N ARG A 146 -8.86 5.17 10.14
CA ARG A 146 -9.25 4.73 11.48
C ARG A 146 -10.42 3.76 11.36
N ARG A 147 -10.52 2.85 12.32
CA ARG A 147 -11.61 1.89 12.42
C ARG A 147 -12.23 1.94 13.81
N ARG A 148 -13.56 1.83 13.90
CA ARG A 148 -14.31 1.65 15.15
C ARG A 148 -15.37 0.58 14.92
N GLY A 149 -15.16 -0.61 15.49
CA GLY A 149 -15.98 -1.78 15.14
C GLY A 149 -15.84 -2.10 13.65
N ASP A 150 -16.98 -2.07 12.94
CA ASP A 150 -17.07 -2.33 11.49
C ASP A 150 -16.99 -1.05 10.64
N GLU A 151 -16.98 0.12 11.27
CA GLU A 151 -16.88 1.41 10.58
C GLU A 151 -15.43 1.70 10.20
N LEU A 152 -15.16 1.97 8.92
CA LEU A 152 -13.84 2.39 8.41
C LEU A 152 -13.95 3.80 7.82
N VAL A 153 -13.15 4.72 8.34
CA VAL A 153 -12.94 6.04 7.74
C VAL A 153 -11.55 6.05 7.11
N ALA A 154 -11.48 6.34 5.81
CA ALA A 154 -10.23 6.51 5.09
C ALA A 154 -10.21 7.85 4.35
N VAL A 155 -9.11 8.58 4.48
CA VAL A 155 -8.95 9.93 3.94
C VAL A 155 -7.66 10.02 3.12
N SER A 156 -7.78 10.65 1.95
CA SER A 156 -6.64 11.07 1.13
C SER A 156 -6.34 12.55 1.35
N GLY A 157 -5.08 12.87 1.60
CA GLY A 157 -4.59 14.25 1.65
C GLY A 157 -4.05 14.76 0.31
N GLY A 158 -4.37 14.08 -0.81
CA GLY A 158 -3.85 14.44 -2.13
C GLY A 158 -2.32 14.29 -2.24
N GLY A 159 -1.75 13.28 -1.60
CA GLY A 159 -0.29 13.07 -1.51
C GLY A 159 0.38 13.79 -0.34
N ASN A 160 -0.35 14.55 0.48
CA ASN A 160 0.16 15.15 1.71
C ASN A 160 -0.29 14.35 2.95
N PRO A 161 0.62 13.61 3.62
CA PRO A 161 0.26 12.80 4.79
C PRO A 161 -0.24 13.60 5.99
N ARG A 162 0.32 14.80 6.22
CA ARG A 162 -0.10 15.67 7.34
C ARG A 162 -1.53 16.15 7.14
N ARG A 163 -1.86 16.57 5.91
CA ARG A 163 -3.22 16.96 5.54
C ARG A 163 -4.19 15.79 5.66
N ALA A 164 -3.78 14.59 5.23
CA ALA A 164 -4.60 13.39 5.34
C ALA A 164 -4.97 13.09 6.79
N LEU A 165 -3.99 13.16 7.71
CA LEU A 165 -4.21 12.95 9.14
C LEU A 165 -5.09 14.04 9.76
N ALA A 166 -4.80 15.33 9.50
CA ALA A 166 -5.61 16.42 10.04
C ALA A 166 -7.08 16.38 9.59
N LEU A 167 -7.33 15.94 8.34
CA LEU A 167 -8.68 15.74 7.84
C LEU A 167 -9.34 14.51 8.48
N LEU A 168 -8.61 13.41 8.63
CA LEU A 168 -9.09 12.21 9.29
C LEU A 168 -9.50 12.50 10.74
N ASP A 169 -8.67 13.22 11.49
CA ASP A 169 -8.94 13.59 12.88
C ASP A 169 -10.25 14.41 12.98
N ARG A 170 -10.45 15.39 12.09
CA ARG A 170 -11.68 16.18 12.04
C ARG A 170 -12.92 15.34 11.71
N VAL A 171 -12.80 14.37 10.80
CA VAL A 171 -13.92 13.48 10.45
C VAL A 171 -14.27 12.57 11.62
N VAL A 172 -13.26 11.96 12.25
CA VAL A 172 -13.41 11.06 13.39
C VAL A 172 -14.02 11.80 14.59
N GLU A 173 -13.57 13.02 14.87
CA GLU A 173 -14.17 13.90 15.89
C GLU A 173 -15.65 14.20 15.60
N ALA A 174 -15.98 14.57 14.35
CA ALA A 174 -17.36 14.86 13.95
C ALA A 174 -18.28 13.62 14.03
N LEU A 175 -17.72 12.42 13.91
CA LEU A 175 -18.43 11.15 14.09
C LEU A 175 -18.56 10.74 15.59
N GLY A 176 -17.99 11.52 16.52
CA GLY A 176 -18.00 11.21 17.94
C GLY A 176 -17.16 9.97 18.31
N TRP A 177 -16.14 9.66 17.51
CA TRP A 177 -15.18 8.62 17.84
C TRP A 177 -14.20 9.22 18.85
N LYS A 178 -14.19 8.67 20.07
CA LYS A 178 -13.23 9.03 21.12
C LYS A 178 -11.92 8.26 20.93
#